data_AF-A0A235F304-F1
#
_entry.id   AF-A0A235F304-F1
#
_cell.length_a   1.000
_cell.length_b   1.000
_cell.length_c   1.000
_cell.angle_alpha   90.00
_cell.angle_beta   90.00
_cell.angle_gamma   90.00
#
_symmetry.space_group_name_H-M   'P 1'
#
loop_
_entity.id
_entity.type
_entity.pdbx_description
1 polymer ?
#
loop_
_entity_poly.entity_id
_entity_poly.type
_entity_poly.pdbx_seq_one_letter_code
_entity_poly.pdbx_strand_id
1 'polypeptide(L)'
;MSSANVKARISFDFDLQVPPALLALEHDALLKALHAALGSTVVQGMPTVSAKQLGKSGIALVRHHYHLDAAKLGMQAIPRGLLVTAAPHLTDAELDTLAKSMAGKTPNSEDETRRLLRRKALAMVSELRTVECTVIARLSSGATAELAATLNLANGGVIVAEKDRQQRLQSNQGLVPIRVDRAGATLNATFSGQTISGPVLGVEVAEIAAHRDALITAWQSR
;
A
#
# COMPACT_ATOMS: atom_id res chain seq x y z
N MET A 1 40.88 -40.45 21.23
CA MET A 1 40.02 -39.33 21.66
C MET A 1 38.72 -39.40 20.89
N SER A 2 37.57 -39.35 21.56
CA SER A 2 36.25 -39.40 20.91
C SER A 2 36.05 -38.13 20.06
N SER A 3 36.21 -38.24 18.74
CA SER A 3 35.84 -37.17 17.82
C SER A 3 34.31 -37.15 17.70
N ALA A 4 33.64 -36.41 18.58
CA ALA A 4 32.20 -36.22 18.47
C ALA A 4 31.90 -35.28 17.28
N ASN A 5 31.11 -35.76 16.33
CA ASN A 5 30.62 -34.92 15.24
C ASN A 5 29.51 -34.00 15.77
N VAL A 6 29.62 -32.70 15.51
CA VAL A 6 28.57 -31.71 15.84
C VAL A 6 27.75 -31.42 14.58
N LYS A 7 26.43 -31.44 14.69
CA LYS A 7 25.51 -31.10 13.60
C LYS A 7 25.10 -29.63 13.70
N ALA A 8 25.59 -28.81 12.78
CA ALA A 8 25.12 -27.43 12.59
C ALA A 8 24.08 -27.36 11.46
N ARG A 9 22.99 -26.60 11.66
CA ARG A 9 21.99 -26.30 10.63
C ARG A 9 21.95 -24.80 10.40
N ILE A 10 22.03 -24.40 9.13
CA ILE A 10 21.90 -23.01 8.67
C ILE A 10 20.78 -23.00 7.63
N SER A 11 19.80 -22.12 7.78
CA SER A 11 18.66 -21.98 6.88
C SER A 11 18.73 -20.63 6.15
N PHE A 12 18.37 -20.63 4.87
CA PHE A 12 18.22 -19.44 4.05
C PHE A 12 16.86 -19.53 3.36
N ASP A 13 16.07 -18.47 3.49
CA ASP A 13 14.75 -18.38 2.85
C ASP A 13 14.81 -17.36 1.71
N PHE A 14 14.20 -17.70 0.58
CA PHE A 14 14.17 -16.85 -0.61
C PHE A 14 12.72 -16.53 -0.98
N ASP A 15 12.39 -15.24 -0.98
CA ASP A 15 11.12 -14.76 -1.53
C ASP A 15 11.31 -14.51 -3.03
N LEU A 16 10.79 -15.45 -3.83
CA LEU A 16 11.00 -15.47 -5.28
C LEU A 16 9.81 -14.88 -6.04
N GLN A 17 10.07 -13.95 -6.96
CA GLN A 17 9.13 -13.62 -8.03
C GLN A 17 9.33 -14.59 -9.19
N VAL A 18 8.39 -15.52 -9.37
CA VAL A 18 8.47 -16.55 -10.40
C VAL A 18 7.53 -16.24 -11.58
N PRO A 19 7.93 -16.55 -12.84
CA PRO A 19 7.04 -16.39 -14.00
C PRO A 19 5.75 -17.22 -13.90
N PRO A 20 4.64 -16.79 -14.56
CA PRO A 20 3.36 -17.52 -14.53
C PRO A 20 3.46 -18.99 -14.93
N ALA A 21 4.36 -19.32 -15.87
CA ALA A 21 4.61 -20.69 -16.31
C ALA A 21 5.10 -21.60 -15.17
N LEU A 22 5.90 -21.08 -14.23
CA LEU A 22 6.35 -21.83 -13.05
C LEU A 22 5.28 -21.87 -11.96
N LEU A 23 4.48 -20.81 -11.80
CA LEU A 23 3.36 -20.78 -10.85
C LEU A 23 2.29 -21.83 -11.15
N ALA A 24 2.10 -22.15 -12.43
CA ALA A 24 1.15 -23.17 -12.89
C ALA A 24 1.62 -24.61 -12.63
N LEU A 25 2.90 -24.84 -12.28
CA LEU A 25 3.42 -26.18 -12.03
C LEU A 25 2.94 -26.74 -10.70
N GLU A 26 2.67 -28.05 -10.66
CA GLU A 26 2.51 -28.79 -9.42
C GLU A 26 3.80 -28.82 -8.61
N HIS A 27 3.69 -29.03 -7.30
CA HIS A 27 4.79 -28.87 -6.34
C HIS A 27 6.09 -29.60 -6.76
N ASP A 28 6.01 -30.87 -7.15
CA ASP A 28 7.19 -31.65 -7.55
C ASP A 28 7.85 -31.12 -8.84
N ALA A 29 7.05 -30.64 -9.79
CA ALA A 29 7.54 -30.04 -11.03
C ALA A 29 8.18 -28.67 -10.77
N LEU A 30 7.59 -27.89 -9.86
CA LEU A 30 8.16 -26.63 -9.40
C LEU A 30 9.51 -26.84 -8.71
N LEU A 31 9.62 -27.82 -7.81
CA LEU A 31 10.89 -28.15 -7.16
C LEU A 31 11.98 -28.56 -8.15
N LYS A 32 11.64 -29.37 -9.16
CA LYS A 32 12.59 -29.76 -10.22
C LYS A 32 13.03 -28.55 -11.04
N ALA A 33 12.10 -27.67 -11.40
CA ALA A 33 12.41 -26.46 -12.15
C ALA A 33 13.30 -25.49 -11.35
N LEU A 34 12.99 -25.28 -10.07
CA LEU A 34 13.79 -24.45 -9.17
C LEU A 34 15.19 -25.06 -8.92
N HIS A 35 15.27 -26.38 -8.72
CA HIS A 35 16.55 -27.08 -8.58
C HIS A 35 17.43 -26.90 -9.83
N ALA A 36 16.86 -27.05 -11.02
CA ALA A 36 17.55 -26.82 -12.29
C ALA A 36 18.00 -25.36 -12.45
N ALA A 37 17.16 -24.40 -12.07
CA ALA A 37 17.46 -22.97 -12.15
C ALA A 37 18.57 -22.52 -11.18
N LEU A 38 18.57 -23.05 -9.95
CA LEU A 38 19.64 -22.80 -8.97
C LEU A 38 20.98 -23.42 -9.40
N GLY A 39 20.91 -24.54 -10.10
CA GLY A 39 22.07 -25.20 -10.70
C GLY A 39 23.08 -25.77 -9.71
N SER A 40 24.14 -26.37 -10.25
CA SER A 40 25.21 -26.98 -9.45
C SER A 40 25.98 -25.96 -8.61
N THR A 41 26.05 -24.70 -9.05
CA THR A 41 26.77 -23.63 -8.35
C THR A 41 26.21 -23.38 -6.95
N VAL A 42 24.89 -23.36 -6.78
CA VAL A 42 24.29 -23.16 -5.45
C VAL A 42 24.37 -24.45 -4.63
N VAL A 43 24.02 -25.59 -5.25
CA VAL A 43 23.91 -26.89 -4.58
C VAL A 43 25.27 -27.39 -4.09
N GLN A 44 26.34 -27.19 -4.87
CA GLN A 44 27.69 -27.65 -4.56
C GLN A 44 28.60 -26.54 -4.01
N GLY A 45 28.33 -25.27 -4.34
CA GLY A 45 29.17 -24.16 -3.90
C GLY A 45 29.08 -23.88 -2.41
N MET A 46 27.89 -24.00 -1.81
CA MET A 46 27.69 -23.81 -0.37
C MET A 46 28.57 -24.76 0.47
N PRO A 47 28.53 -26.10 0.25
CA PRO A 47 29.45 -27.03 0.93
C PRO A 47 30.93 -26.64 0.79
N THR A 48 31.36 -26.24 -0.41
CA THR A 48 32.76 -25.86 -0.67
C THR A 48 33.18 -24.63 0.12
N VAL A 49 32.36 -23.58 0.14
CA VAL A 49 32.65 -22.34 0.89
C VAL A 49 32.64 -22.62 2.39
N SER A 50 31.64 -23.36 2.89
CA SER A 50 31.55 -23.73 4.31
C SER A 50 32.75 -24.55 4.76
N ALA A 51 33.16 -25.57 3.99
CA ALA A 51 34.35 -26.37 4.29
C ALA A 51 35.62 -25.52 4.37
N LYS A 52 35.80 -24.58 3.41
CA LYS A 52 36.96 -23.68 3.39
C LYS A 52 36.99 -22.75 4.61
N GLN A 53 35.86 -22.19 5.03
CA GLN A 53 35.83 -21.28 6.19
C GLN A 53 35.97 -22.03 7.51
N LEU A 54 35.26 -23.14 7.67
CA LEU A 54 35.35 -23.99 8.87
C LEU A 54 36.75 -24.59 9.04
N GLY A 55 37.41 -24.94 7.94
CA GLY A 55 38.78 -25.45 7.94
C GLY A 55 39.81 -24.47 8.52
N LYS A 56 39.58 -23.14 8.41
CA LYS A 56 40.44 -22.12 9.05
C LYS A 56 40.43 -22.22 10.58
N SER A 57 39.40 -22.84 11.15
CA SER A 57 39.25 -23.08 12.57
C SER A 57 39.47 -24.55 12.95
N GLY A 58 40.04 -25.35 12.06
CA GLY A 58 40.31 -26.79 12.29
C GLY A 58 39.07 -27.68 12.24
N ILE A 59 37.92 -27.18 11.76
CA ILE A 59 36.68 -27.94 11.68
C ILE A 59 36.57 -28.56 10.28
N ALA A 60 36.52 -29.89 10.22
CA ALA A 60 36.33 -30.62 8.97
C ALA A 60 34.84 -30.82 8.67
N LEU A 61 34.42 -30.50 7.44
CA LEU A 61 33.09 -30.84 6.95
C LEU A 61 33.06 -32.31 6.50
N VAL A 62 32.45 -33.18 7.31
CA VAL A 62 32.44 -34.63 7.06
C VAL A 62 31.26 -35.06 6.17
N ARG A 63 30.13 -34.36 6.26
CA ARG A 63 28.93 -34.64 5.45
C ARG A 63 28.10 -33.38 5.31
N HIS A 64 27.39 -33.25 4.20
CA HIS A 64 26.37 -32.23 4.01
C HIS A 64 25.09 -32.88 3.47
N HIS A 65 23.97 -32.23 3.77
CA HIS A 65 22.66 -32.55 3.22
C HIS A 65 22.00 -31.22 2.89
N TYR A 66 21.35 -31.14 1.74
CA TYR A 66 20.45 -30.04 1.44
C TYR A 66 19.05 -30.60 1.22
N HIS A 67 18.06 -29.77 1.54
CA HIS A 67 16.67 -30.01 1.27
C HIS A 67 16.16 -28.77 0.55
N LEU A 68 15.55 -28.96 -0.62
CA LEU A 68 14.86 -27.89 -1.33
C LEU A 68 13.37 -28.11 -1.13
N ASP A 69 12.72 -27.09 -0.62
CA ASP A 69 11.27 -27.01 -0.49
C ASP A 69 10.81 -25.68 -1.10
N ALA A 70 9.57 -25.65 -1.57
CA ALA A 70 8.96 -24.48 -2.19
C ALA A 70 7.47 -24.46 -1.86
N ALA A 71 7.09 -23.54 -0.98
CA ALA A 71 5.70 -23.18 -0.81
C ALA A 71 5.34 -22.12 -1.84
N LYS A 72 4.23 -22.33 -2.56
CA LYS A 72 3.59 -21.21 -3.25
C LYS A 72 3.08 -20.28 -2.15
N LEU A 73 3.71 -19.14 -1.97
CA LEU A 73 3.14 -18.07 -1.17
C LEU A 73 1.82 -17.71 -1.84
N GLY A 74 0.71 -18.05 -1.18
CA GLY A 74 -0.61 -17.81 -1.73
C GLY A 74 -0.68 -16.36 -2.18
N MET A 75 -1.07 -16.16 -3.43
CA MET A 75 -1.65 -14.88 -3.83
C MET A 75 -2.95 -14.75 -3.05
N GLN A 76 -2.90 -14.37 -1.77
CA GLN A 76 -4.09 -13.89 -1.11
C GLN A 76 -4.54 -12.68 -1.92
N ALA A 77 -5.66 -12.87 -2.61
CA ALA A 77 -6.30 -11.78 -3.31
C ALA A 77 -6.59 -10.71 -2.27
N ILE A 78 -6.01 -9.53 -2.46
CA ILE A 78 -6.23 -8.40 -1.57
C ILE A 78 -7.72 -8.05 -1.70
N PRO A 79 -8.50 -8.07 -0.60
CA PRO A 79 -9.92 -7.76 -0.67
C PRO A 79 -10.15 -6.40 -1.31
N ARG A 80 -11.11 -6.31 -2.24
CA ARG A 80 -11.43 -5.06 -2.96
C ARG A 80 -11.72 -3.91 -1.98
N GLY A 81 -12.42 -4.19 -0.88
CA GLY A 81 -12.70 -3.22 0.17
C GLY A 81 -11.43 -2.64 0.83
N LEU A 82 -10.39 -3.46 1.02
CA LEU A 82 -9.11 -2.99 1.56
C LEU A 82 -8.39 -2.09 0.57
N LEU A 83 -8.48 -2.39 -0.73
CA LEU A 83 -7.95 -1.53 -1.80
C LEU A 83 -8.70 -0.19 -1.87
N VAL A 84 -10.03 -0.19 -1.80
CA VAL A 84 -10.86 1.03 -1.78
C VAL A 84 -10.51 1.91 -0.59
N THR A 85 -10.45 1.32 0.61
CA THR A 85 -10.17 2.08 1.84
C THR A 85 -8.74 2.61 1.89
N ALA A 86 -7.76 1.86 1.36
CA ALA A 86 -6.38 2.32 1.29
C ALA A 86 -6.12 3.32 0.16
N ALA A 87 -6.87 3.27 -0.94
CA ALA A 87 -6.57 4.03 -2.15
C ALA A 87 -7.84 4.49 -2.90
N PRO A 88 -8.71 5.29 -2.27
CA PRO A 88 -10.00 5.63 -2.87
C PRO A 88 -9.87 6.50 -4.13
N HIS A 89 -8.83 7.33 -4.21
CA HIS A 89 -8.48 8.13 -5.40
C HIS A 89 -8.17 7.35 -6.69
N LEU A 90 -7.93 6.04 -6.62
CA LEU A 90 -7.63 5.24 -7.80
C LEU A 90 -8.91 4.82 -8.53
N THR A 91 -8.84 4.70 -9.85
CA THR A 91 -9.87 4.07 -10.69
C THR A 91 -9.88 2.55 -10.52
N ASP A 92 -10.88 1.86 -11.05
CA ASP A 92 -10.97 0.40 -10.92
C ASP A 92 -9.80 -0.32 -11.60
N ALA A 93 -9.44 0.10 -12.82
CA ALA A 93 -8.30 -0.45 -13.54
C ALA A 93 -6.97 -0.25 -12.80
N GLU A 94 -6.81 0.88 -12.12
CA GLU A 94 -5.63 1.15 -11.30
C GLU A 94 -5.64 0.33 -10.01
N LEU A 95 -6.81 0.10 -9.39
CA LEU A 95 -6.92 -0.76 -8.22
C LEU A 95 -6.58 -2.21 -8.57
N ASP A 96 -6.97 -2.68 -9.76
CA ASP A 96 -6.56 -3.98 -10.28
C ASP A 96 -5.05 -4.04 -10.51
N THR A 97 -4.46 -2.96 -11.02
CA THR A 97 -3.00 -2.85 -11.21
C THR A 97 -2.26 -2.89 -9.87
N LEU A 98 -2.77 -2.14 -8.88
CA LEU A 98 -2.23 -2.15 -7.52
C LEU A 98 -2.33 -3.55 -6.90
N ALA A 99 -3.50 -4.19 -7.00
CA ALA A 99 -3.73 -5.54 -6.48
C ALA A 99 -2.74 -6.55 -7.08
N LYS A 100 -2.56 -6.54 -8.41
CA LYS A 100 -1.60 -7.39 -9.11
C LYS A 100 -0.16 -7.13 -8.66
N SER A 101 0.23 -5.86 -8.52
CA SER A 101 1.60 -5.49 -8.11
C SER A 101 1.94 -5.93 -6.68
N MET A 102 0.92 -6.03 -5.82
CA MET A 102 1.03 -6.31 -4.38
C MET A 102 0.67 -7.75 -3.99
N ALA A 103 0.24 -8.57 -4.95
CA ALA A 103 -0.08 -9.97 -4.71
C ALA A 103 1.13 -10.71 -4.08
N GLY A 104 0.90 -11.33 -2.91
CA GLY A 104 1.93 -12.06 -2.17
C GLY A 104 3.00 -11.20 -1.47
N LYS A 105 2.83 -9.86 -1.43
CA LYS A 105 3.79 -8.92 -0.79
C LYS A 105 3.20 -8.19 0.41
N THR A 106 2.01 -8.59 0.86
CA THR A 106 1.30 -7.93 1.96
C THR A 106 1.76 -8.48 3.30
N PRO A 107 2.06 -7.63 4.29
CA PRO A 107 2.32 -8.04 5.67
C PRO A 107 1.17 -8.83 6.27
N ASN A 108 1.43 -9.55 7.36
CA ASN A 108 0.41 -10.32 8.08
C ASN A 108 -0.59 -9.44 8.87
N SER A 109 -0.26 -8.16 9.09
CA SER A 109 -1.14 -7.19 9.75
C SER A 109 -1.96 -6.41 8.73
N GLU A 110 -3.27 -6.29 8.97
CA GLU A 110 -4.19 -5.51 8.13
C GLU A 110 -3.82 -4.02 8.11
N ASP A 111 -3.42 -3.47 9.25
CA ASP A 111 -2.99 -2.07 9.37
C ASP A 111 -1.72 -1.78 8.58
N GLU A 112 -0.73 -2.67 8.66
CA GLU A 112 0.51 -2.54 7.90
C GLU A 112 0.25 -2.71 6.40
N THR A 113 -0.62 -3.66 6.04
CA THR A 113 -1.07 -3.86 4.66
C THR A 113 -1.73 -2.61 4.11
N ARG A 114 -2.65 -1.99 4.85
CA ARG A 114 -3.31 -0.74 4.47
C ARG A 114 -2.32 0.40 4.28
N ARG A 115 -1.36 0.59 5.20
CA ARG A 115 -0.30 1.62 5.08
C ARG A 115 0.61 1.38 3.88
N LEU A 116 0.95 0.12 3.60
CA LEU A 116 1.77 -0.26 2.45
C LEU A 116 1.03 0.01 1.13
N LEU A 117 -0.22 -0.44 1.02
CA LEU A 117 -1.08 -0.20 -0.14
C LEU A 117 -1.25 1.29 -0.41
N ARG A 118 -1.51 2.07 0.64
CA ARG A 118 -1.62 3.53 0.56
C ARG A 118 -0.36 4.17 -0.02
N ARG A 119 0.81 3.78 0.50
CA ARG A 119 2.11 4.31 0.03
C ARG A 119 2.34 3.99 -1.45
N LYS A 120 2.03 2.75 -1.86
CA LYS A 120 2.19 2.32 -3.25
C LYS A 120 1.21 3.01 -4.18
N ALA A 121 -0.05 3.17 -3.77
CA ALA A 121 -1.06 3.89 -4.52
C ALA A 121 -0.65 5.36 -4.77
N LEU A 122 -0.17 6.06 -3.75
CA LEU A 122 0.30 7.44 -3.87
C LEU A 122 1.50 7.60 -4.80
N ALA A 123 2.35 6.57 -4.90
CA ALA A 123 3.48 6.59 -5.82
C ALA A 123 3.10 6.21 -7.26
N MET A 124 1.94 5.58 -7.45
CA MET A 124 1.49 5.07 -8.75
C MET A 124 0.91 6.17 -9.65
N VAL A 125 0.32 7.20 -9.06
CA VAL A 125 -0.30 8.32 -9.77
C VAL A 125 0.31 9.62 -9.30
N SER A 126 0.96 10.35 -10.21
CA SER A 126 1.54 11.67 -9.95
C SER A 126 0.56 12.82 -10.20
N GLU A 127 -0.57 12.55 -10.85
CA GLU A 127 -1.55 13.58 -11.19
C GLU A 127 -2.37 14.04 -9.97
N LEU A 128 -2.73 15.32 -9.96
CA LEU A 128 -3.54 15.89 -8.90
C LEU A 128 -5.04 15.62 -9.17
N ARG A 129 -5.58 14.60 -8.50
CA ARG A 129 -7.01 14.26 -8.59
C ARG A 129 -7.84 15.09 -7.64
N THR A 130 -8.48 16.11 -8.18
CA THR A 130 -9.39 16.98 -7.42
C THR A 130 -10.81 16.92 -7.94
N VAL A 131 -11.78 17.26 -7.10
CA VAL A 131 -13.18 17.54 -7.46
C VAL A 131 -13.57 18.91 -6.93
N GLU A 132 -14.43 19.62 -7.66
CA GLU A 132 -14.97 20.91 -7.18
C GLU A 132 -16.00 20.62 -6.08
N CYS A 133 -15.98 21.43 -5.03
CA CYS A 133 -16.87 21.27 -3.90
C CYS A 133 -17.22 22.60 -3.23
N THR A 134 -18.25 22.58 -2.40
CA THR A 134 -18.70 23.72 -1.60
C THR A 134 -18.54 23.38 -0.12
N VAL A 135 -17.81 24.21 0.61
CA VAL A 135 -17.67 24.10 2.07
C VAL A 135 -18.80 24.88 2.71
N ILE A 136 -19.60 24.23 3.55
CA ILE A 136 -20.70 24.85 4.29
C ILE A 136 -20.22 25.04 5.73
N ALA A 137 -19.79 26.26 6.08
CA ALA A 137 -19.15 26.53 7.36
C ALA A 137 -19.76 27.72 8.09
N ARG A 138 -19.59 27.74 9.41
CA ARG A 138 -19.84 28.92 10.24
C ARG A 138 -18.59 29.79 10.27
N LEU A 139 -18.78 31.08 10.00
CA LEU A 139 -17.75 32.11 10.12
C LEU A 139 -17.57 32.51 11.59
N SER A 140 -16.44 33.13 11.92
CA SER A 140 -16.20 33.68 13.26
C SER A 140 -17.22 34.78 13.66
N SER A 141 -17.91 35.39 12.69
CA SER A 141 -19.02 36.31 12.92
C SER A 141 -20.33 35.62 13.36
N GLY A 142 -20.39 34.28 13.28
CA GLY A 142 -21.59 33.48 13.55
C GLY A 142 -22.48 33.24 12.33
N ALA A 143 -22.22 33.91 11.20
CA ALA A 143 -22.96 33.67 9.95
C ALA A 143 -22.56 32.32 9.32
N THR A 144 -23.51 31.68 8.63
CA THR A 144 -23.21 30.51 7.78
C THR A 144 -22.81 30.99 6.39
N ALA A 145 -21.76 30.41 5.83
CA ALA A 145 -21.24 30.74 4.51
C ALA A 145 -21.00 29.48 3.68
N GLU A 146 -21.22 29.61 2.38
CA GLU A 146 -20.86 28.62 1.37
C GLU A 146 -19.60 29.08 0.64
N LEU A 147 -18.49 28.34 0.79
CA LEU A 147 -17.20 28.69 0.22
C LEU A 147 -16.88 27.75 -0.94
N ALA A 148 -16.49 28.31 -2.07
CA ALA A 148 -16.05 27.49 -3.20
C ALA A 148 -14.70 26.84 -2.85
N ALA A 149 -14.53 25.56 -3.15
CA ALA A 149 -13.32 24.82 -2.83
C ALA A 149 -13.05 23.69 -3.83
N THR A 150 -11.89 23.06 -3.67
CA THR A 150 -11.53 21.83 -4.36
C THR A 150 -11.07 20.78 -3.35
N LEU A 151 -11.62 19.57 -3.45
CA LEU A 151 -11.25 18.42 -2.63
C LEU A 151 -10.23 17.57 -3.38
N ASN A 152 -9.08 17.32 -2.76
CA ASN A 152 -8.08 16.38 -3.26
C ASN A 152 -8.46 14.96 -2.83
N LEU A 153 -8.79 14.10 -3.80
CA LEU A 153 -9.23 12.72 -3.53
C LEU A 153 -8.09 11.86 -2.98
N ALA A 154 -6.84 12.19 -3.29
CA ALA A 154 -5.69 11.42 -2.85
C ALA A 154 -5.49 11.59 -1.35
N ASN A 155 -5.41 12.81 -0.82
CA ASN A 155 -5.03 13.06 0.58
C ASN A 155 -6.13 13.68 1.45
N GLY A 156 -7.30 14.00 0.88
CA GLY A 156 -8.43 14.60 1.58
C GLY A 156 -8.27 16.08 1.90
N GLY A 157 -7.21 16.74 1.42
CA GLY A 157 -7.04 18.18 1.58
C GLY A 157 -8.09 18.96 0.82
N VAL A 158 -8.68 19.95 1.47
CA VAL A 158 -9.69 20.84 0.89
C VAL A 158 -9.09 22.22 0.73
N ILE A 159 -9.05 22.70 -0.51
CA ILE A 159 -8.43 23.97 -0.87
C ILE A 159 -9.54 24.96 -1.21
N VAL A 160 -9.74 25.94 -0.32
CA VAL A 160 -10.71 27.02 -0.52
C VAL A 160 -10.23 27.98 -1.62
N ALA A 161 -11.17 28.40 -2.46
CA ALA A 161 -10.95 29.32 -3.56
C ALA A 161 -10.40 30.65 -3.06
N GLU A 162 -9.59 31.31 -3.89
CA GLU A 162 -8.82 32.49 -3.49
C GLU A 162 -9.67 33.62 -2.89
N LYS A 163 -10.83 33.88 -3.49
CA LYS A 163 -11.80 34.89 -3.02
C LYS A 163 -12.29 34.67 -1.59
N ASP A 164 -12.26 33.43 -1.10
CA ASP A 164 -12.83 33.01 0.18
C ASP A 164 -11.77 32.69 1.24
N ARG A 165 -10.47 32.73 0.89
CA ARG A 165 -9.37 32.36 1.82
C ARG A 165 -9.27 33.27 3.04
N GLN A 166 -9.68 34.53 2.92
CA GLN A 166 -9.64 35.48 4.04
C GLN A 166 -10.79 35.27 5.03
N GLN A 167 -11.80 34.47 4.68
CA GLN A 167 -12.90 34.18 5.58
C GLN A 167 -12.41 33.33 6.76
N ARG A 168 -12.63 33.83 7.98
CA ARG A 168 -12.27 33.12 9.21
C ARG A 168 -13.41 32.22 9.64
N LEU A 169 -13.12 30.93 9.77
CA LEU A 169 -14.08 29.93 10.23
C LEU A 169 -14.12 29.87 11.77
N GLN A 170 -15.25 29.45 12.31
CA GLN A 170 -15.43 29.21 13.73
C GLN A 170 -14.72 27.91 14.17
N SER A 171 -13.83 27.97 15.16
CA SER A 171 -13.00 26.82 15.56
C SER A 171 -13.75 25.68 16.26
N ASN A 172 -14.89 25.95 16.88
CA ASN A 172 -15.67 24.97 17.66
C ASN A 172 -16.97 24.54 16.96
N GLN A 173 -17.03 24.62 15.62
CA GLN A 173 -18.22 24.25 14.87
C GLN A 173 -18.40 22.73 14.66
N GLY A 174 -17.42 21.92 15.07
CA GLY A 174 -17.43 20.48 14.86
C GLY A 174 -17.02 20.11 13.43
N LEU A 175 -17.66 19.08 12.88
CA LEU A 175 -17.47 18.67 11.49
C LEU A 175 -18.05 19.73 10.54
N VAL A 176 -17.31 20.04 9.48
CA VAL A 176 -17.67 20.99 8.45
C VAL A 176 -18.17 20.22 7.23
N PRO A 177 -19.46 20.33 6.86
CA PRO A 177 -19.99 19.67 5.68
C PRO A 177 -19.36 20.21 4.39
N ILE A 178 -19.03 19.30 3.48
CA ILE A 178 -18.55 19.59 2.13
C ILE A 178 -19.46 18.91 1.12
N ARG A 179 -20.07 19.71 0.26
CA ARG A 179 -20.95 19.22 -0.81
C ARG A 179 -20.17 19.11 -2.11
N VAL A 180 -20.23 17.95 -2.75
CA VAL A 180 -19.70 17.71 -4.10
C VAL A 180 -20.89 17.51 -5.04
N ASP A 181 -21.36 18.59 -5.65
CA ASP A 181 -22.62 18.61 -6.41
C ASP A 181 -22.62 17.57 -7.54
N ARG A 182 -21.51 17.45 -8.29
CA ARG A 182 -21.36 16.47 -9.38
C ARG A 182 -21.42 15.02 -8.89
N ALA A 183 -21.06 14.76 -7.64
CA ALA A 183 -21.10 13.43 -7.04
C ALA A 183 -22.40 13.18 -6.26
N GLY A 184 -23.26 14.20 -6.08
CA GLY A 184 -24.43 14.11 -5.20
C GLY A 184 -24.08 13.69 -3.76
N ALA A 185 -22.87 14.01 -3.30
CA ALA A 185 -22.32 13.53 -2.04
C ALA A 185 -22.02 14.68 -1.07
N THR A 186 -22.23 14.43 0.22
CA THR A 186 -21.83 15.32 1.30
C THR A 186 -20.84 14.59 2.19
N LEU A 187 -19.64 15.14 2.34
CA LEU A 187 -18.57 14.60 3.16
C LEU A 187 -18.35 15.49 4.38
N ASN A 188 -17.82 14.90 5.45
CA ASN A 188 -17.43 15.66 6.64
C ASN A 188 -15.94 15.97 6.64
N ALA A 189 -15.62 17.27 6.75
CA ALA A 189 -14.25 17.73 6.97
C ALA A 189 -14.02 18.15 8.42
N THR A 190 -12.78 18.04 8.84
CA THR A 190 -12.28 18.65 10.08
C THR A 190 -11.63 19.99 9.75
N PHE A 191 -11.89 20.99 10.59
CA PHE A 191 -11.22 22.29 10.54
C PHE A 191 -10.10 22.31 11.57
N SER A 192 -8.85 22.44 11.12
CA SER A 192 -7.66 22.39 11.99
C SER A 192 -7.04 23.75 12.27
N GLY A 193 -7.58 24.82 11.68
CA GLY A 193 -7.11 26.19 11.92
C GLY A 193 -6.97 27.01 10.64
N GLN A 194 -6.39 28.19 10.78
CA GLN A 194 -6.22 29.16 9.70
C GLN A 194 -4.74 29.34 9.39
N THR A 195 -4.38 29.34 8.12
CA THR A 195 -3.04 29.74 7.64
C THR A 195 -3.14 30.98 6.73
N ILE A 196 -1.98 31.46 6.28
CA ILE A 196 -1.89 32.55 5.29
C ILE A 196 -2.61 32.17 3.99
N SER A 197 -2.63 30.88 3.63
CA SER A 197 -3.28 30.37 2.42
C SER A 197 -4.77 30.04 2.61
N GLY A 198 -5.35 30.31 3.78
CA GLY A 198 -6.77 30.12 4.06
C GLY A 198 -7.06 29.11 5.18
N PRO A 199 -8.32 28.69 5.33
CA PRO A 199 -8.71 27.68 6.32
C PRO A 199 -8.13 26.31 5.93
N VAL A 200 -7.60 25.60 6.93
CA VAL A 200 -7.07 24.23 6.78
C VAL A 200 -8.20 23.25 7.06
N LEU A 201 -8.69 22.62 6.01
CA LEU A 201 -9.79 21.67 6.02
C LEU A 201 -9.32 20.33 5.47
N GLY A 202 -9.69 19.24 6.16
CA GLY A 202 -9.31 17.89 5.77
C GLY A 202 -10.47 16.91 5.90
N VAL A 203 -10.74 16.16 4.84
CA VAL A 203 -11.65 15.02 4.83
C VAL A 203 -10.85 13.75 5.10
N GLU A 204 -11.33 12.92 6.02
CA GLU A 204 -10.68 11.64 6.30
C GLU A 204 -10.71 10.71 5.08
N VAL A 205 -9.64 9.97 4.84
CA VAL A 205 -9.55 9.06 3.69
C VAL A 205 -10.65 8.00 3.72
N ALA A 206 -11.08 7.58 4.92
CA ALA A 206 -12.20 6.66 5.10
C ALA A 206 -13.53 7.24 4.60
N GLU A 207 -13.78 8.54 4.80
CA GLU A 207 -14.97 9.23 4.30
C GLU A 207 -14.94 9.28 2.76
N ILE A 208 -13.77 9.58 2.17
CA ILE A 208 -13.60 9.57 0.70
C ILE A 208 -13.86 8.16 0.16
N ALA A 209 -13.38 7.13 0.85
CA ALA A 209 -13.59 5.74 0.46
C ALA A 209 -15.07 5.34 0.48
N ALA A 210 -15.86 5.83 1.44
CA ALA A 210 -17.30 5.58 1.50
C ALA A 210 -18.06 6.16 0.30
N HIS A 211 -17.56 7.26 -0.28
CA HIS A 211 -18.17 7.93 -1.44
C HIS A 211 -17.38 7.74 -2.74
N ARG A 212 -16.48 6.74 -2.78
CA ARG A 212 -15.47 6.60 -3.84
C ARG A 212 -16.06 6.69 -5.24
N ASP A 213 -17.03 5.84 -5.55
CA ASP A 213 -17.46 5.63 -6.93
C ASP A 213 -18.09 6.91 -7.52
N ALA A 214 -18.89 7.61 -6.70
CA ALA A 214 -19.46 8.90 -7.06
C ALA A 214 -18.38 9.98 -7.26
N LEU A 215 -17.36 10.02 -6.39
CA LEU A 215 -16.27 10.99 -6.47
C LEU A 215 -15.34 10.74 -7.68
N ILE A 216 -15.02 9.48 -7.97
CA ILE A 216 -14.23 9.10 -9.14
C ILE A 216 -14.98 9.43 -10.42
N THR A 217 -16.29 9.14 -10.47
CA THR A 217 -17.14 9.50 -11.61
C THR A 217 -17.15 11.01 -11.83
N ALA A 218 -17.34 11.80 -10.77
CA ALA A 218 -17.34 13.27 -10.82
C ALA A 218 -15.99 13.86 -11.26
N TRP A 219 -14.89 13.19 -10.91
CA TRP A 219 -13.55 13.57 -11.37
C TRP A 219 -13.32 13.24 -12.84
N GLN A 220 -13.76 12.06 -13.30
CA GLN A 220 -13.59 11.63 -14.70
C GLN A 220 -14.49 12.39 -15.67
N SER A 221 -15.62 12.93 -15.20
CA SER A 221 -16.54 13.73 -16.01
C SER A 221 -16.18 15.23 -16.04
N ARG A 222 -14.91 15.58 -15.81
CA ARG A 222 -14.44 16.97 -15.77
C ARG A 222 -14.27 17.59 -17.14
#